data_AF-A0AAD2GWG9-F1
#
_entry.id   AF-A0AAD2GWG9-F1
#
_cell.length_a   1.000
_cell.length_b   1.000
_cell.length_c   1.000
_cell.angle_alpha   90.00
_cell.angle_beta   90.00
_cell.angle_gamma   90.00
#
_symmetry.space_group_name_H-M   'P 1'
#
loop_
_entity.id
_entity.type
_entity.pdbx_description
1 polymer ?
#
loop_
_entity_poly.entity_id
_entity_poly.type
_entity_poly.pdbx_seq_one_letter_code
_entity_poly.pdbx_strand_id
1 'polypeptide(L)'
;MNAIPQPTPSLGRSIPADSPYSLLWSLPDWEHNVIIAEGKRDTFEWKLETAYPRFGTHPRVAKLVAIVSAALDPVQKRFLLLFPCRQFAEELRHYMQQTLPSASCDIQSASSVANPPPGHEIYAAFLSVGRSEIMSFHIFSGTGISPRLADVCLQRLEGIEEPALSPVPDEGHLFSHYYKRHAPLSSVAEAKKAIRTRFSGVLEDGTSIRGVSSASPEDVYLYPAGMHAVWRVNQLISAVLGSTNKTAKVAHVNMLYADSYRILELPDNPGYDFFSNNMLDELEVLLESGTPDSPAILAVMTDLPGNPHIETPDLERLRRLADKYNFAVVVDETIAGHLNVQALPYCDIVVASLSKLFSGLANVQVGAIMLNPDSPFYSRFKMHLQDTYRDYFFDQDALILEMNSREFVERTAVVNRNAEAAADALFSRSLAGGATNSVLQTVLYPKYRSRENYDRVLNLSAAKAGLADPGYSYLLSPIFTSLEAAKAFYESLQCSRGATLGTVFTLATAFSALAFPPDKREWMQAHGVEPFLVCSIPVFPSDLSMFRSGTPEHWNGRNNGDLTSLI
;
A
#
# COMPACT_ATOMS: atom_id res chain seq x y z
N MET A 1 -11.99 21.92 -2.59
CA MET A 1 -10.70 22.47 -2.14
C MET A 1 -9.97 23.03 -3.36
N ASN A 2 -9.74 24.35 -3.42
CA ASN A 2 -8.85 24.94 -4.43
C ASN A 2 -7.43 24.92 -3.84
N ALA A 3 -6.71 23.81 -4.00
CA ALA A 3 -5.32 23.75 -3.56
C ALA A 3 -4.44 24.38 -4.65
N ILE A 4 -3.62 25.35 -4.25
CA ILE A 4 -2.54 25.90 -5.08
C ILE A 4 -1.50 24.77 -5.26
N PRO A 5 -0.97 24.53 -6.47
CA PRO A 5 0.09 23.56 -6.70
C PRO A 5 1.25 23.82 -5.71
N GLN A 6 1.54 22.85 -4.84
CA GLN A 6 2.66 22.99 -3.92
C GLN A 6 3.94 22.60 -4.68
N PRO A 7 4.96 23.48 -4.70
CA PRO A 7 6.24 23.13 -5.30
C PRO A 7 6.81 21.90 -4.60
N THR A 8 7.43 21.01 -5.37
CA THR A 8 8.05 19.81 -4.80
C THR A 8 9.11 20.21 -3.75
N PRO A 9 9.00 19.75 -2.49
CA PRO A 9 9.99 20.06 -1.46
C PRO A 9 11.38 19.51 -1.80
N SER A 10 12.44 19.99 -1.14
CA SER A 10 13.79 19.41 -1.30
C SER A 10 13.82 17.93 -0.89
N LEU A 11 14.78 17.16 -1.42
CA LEU A 11 15.00 15.75 -1.12
C LEU A 11 14.88 15.44 0.39
N GLY A 12 14.10 14.41 0.74
CA GLY A 12 14.00 13.90 2.12
C GLY A 12 13.07 14.68 3.06
N ARG A 13 12.53 15.82 2.64
CA ARG A 13 11.49 16.55 3.39
C ARG A 13 10.16 15.80 3.38
N SER A 14 9.40 15.92 4.46
CA SER A 14 8.07 15.34 4.59
C SER A 14 7.09 15.89 3.55
N ILE A 15 6.15 15.05 3.09
CA ILE A 15 5.04 15.46 2.22
C ILE A 15 3.70 15.05 2.85
N PRO A 16 2.79 15.98 3.16
CA PRO A 16 3.00 17.44 3.15
C PRO A 16 4.11 17.89 4.10
N ALA A 17 4.60 19.12 3.92
CA ALA A 17 5.56 19.71 4.84
C ALA A 17 4.99 19.80 6.27
N ASP A 18 5.87 19.83 7.26
CA ASP A 18 5.53 19.93 8.70
C ASP A 18 4.60 18.80 9.19
N SER A 19 4.69 17.62 8.55
CA SER A 19 3.93 16.43 8.92
C SER A 19 4.84 15.40 9.62
N PRO A 20 4.91 15.39 10.97
CA PRO A 20 5.85 14.55 11.72
C PRO A 20 5.57 13.05 11.64
N TYR A 21 4.42 12.64 11.11
CA TYR A 21 4.03 11.25 10.90
C TYR A 21 3.73 10.96 9.42
N SER A 22 4.18 11.83 8.50
CA SER A 22 3.97 11.60 7.07
C SER A 22 4.62 10.28 6.64
N LEU A 23 3.92 9.50 5.83
CA LEU A 23 4.43 8.29 5.19
C LEU A 23 5.25 8.61 3.94
N LEU A 24 5.44 9.88 3.61
CA LEU A 24 6.06 10.35 2.37
C LEU A 24 7.25 11.25 2.67
N TRP A 25 8.27 11.09 1.84
CA TRP A 25 9.33 12.07 1.70
C TRP A 25 9.52 12.44 0.24
N SER A 26 10.04 13.64 0.00
CA SER A 26 10.22 14.18 -1.35
C SER A 26 11.33 13.48 -2.12
N LEU A 27 11.06 13.19 -3.39
CA LEU A 27 11.98 12.64 -4.40
C LEU A 27 11.94 13.50 -5.67
N PRO A 28 12.55 14.70 -5.67
CA PRO A 28 12.35 15.67 -6.75
C PRO A 28 12.81 15.14 -8.11
N ASP A 29 14.07 14.78 -8.23
CA ASP A 29 14.65 14.35 -9.49
C ASP A 29 14.49 12.85 -9.73
N TRP A 30 14.53 12.44 -11.00
CA TRP A 30 14.46 11.03 -11.37
C TRP A 30 15.56 10.21 -10.70
N GLU A 31 16.76 10.77 -10.61
CA GLU A 31 17.94 10.11 -10.04
C GLU A 31 17.75 9.73 -8.57
N HIS A 32 16.98 10.51 -7.80
CA HIS A 32 16.67 10.15 -6.40
C HIS A 32 15.89 8.84 -6.29
N ASN A 33 15.07 8.50 -7.29
CA ASN A 33 14.34 7.24 -7.32
C ASN A 33 15.29 6.07 -7.63
N VAL A 34 16.20 6.25 -8.58
CA VAL A 34 17.23 5.25 -8.95
C VAL A 34 18.14 4.93 -7.76
N ILE A 35 18.65 5.95 -7.07
CA ILE A 35 19.54 5.78 -5.92
C ILE A 35 18.88 4.99 -4.80
N ILE A 36 17.58 5.23 -4.56
CA ILE A 36 16.81 4.47 -3.57
C ILE A 36 16.67 3.01 -4.00
N ALA A 37 16.34 2.76 -5.26
CA ALA A 37 16.19 1.42 -5.81
C ALA A 37 17.49 0.60 -5.73
N GLU A 38 18.63 1.26 -5.97
CA GLU A 38 19.96 0.66 -5.88
C GLU A 38 20.49 0.55 -4.44
N GLY A 39 19.75 1.03 -3.44
CA GLY A 39 20.19 1.02 -2.04
C GLY A 39 21.36 1.94 -1.72
N LYS A 40 21.74 2.85 -2.62
CA LYS A 40 22.90 3.75 -2.50
C LYS A 40 22.60 5.01 -1.68
N ARG A 41 21.83 4.89 -0.60
CA ARG A 41 21.36 6.05 0.18
C ARG A 41 22.49 6.85 0.82
N ASP A 42 23.65 6.23 1.05
CA ASP A 42 24.81 6.89 1.66
C ASP A 42 25.54 7.86 0.70
N THR A 43 25.13 7.96 -0.56
CA THR A 43 25.80 8.83 -1.56
C THR A 43 25.36 10.30 -1.53
N PHE A 44 24.41 10.68 -0.68
CA PHE A 44 24.02 12.08 -0.46
C PHE A 44 23.89 12.39 1.03
N GLU A 45 23.88 13.68 1.40
CA GLU A 45 23.43 14.09 2.73
C GLU A 45 21.90 14.03 2.80
N TRP A 46 21.35 12.93 3.31
CA TRP A 46 19.90 12.80 3.56
C TRP A 46 19.58 13.17 5.00
N LYS A 47 18.77 14.22 5.20
CA LYS A 47 18.09 14.46 6.48
C LYS A 47 16.62 14.09 6.34
N LEU A 48 16.31 12.82 6.60
CA LEU A 48 14.93 12.33 6.60
C LEU A 48 14.17 12.96 7.78
N GLU A 49 13.18 13.80 7.47
CA GLU A 49 12.23 14.30 8.47
C GLU A 49 11.27 13.22 8.94
N THR A 50 10.97 12.28 8.04
CA THR A 50 10.08 11.16 8.26
C THR A 50 10.54 9.96 7.45
N ALA A 51 9.92 8.80 7.69
CA ALA A 51 10.04 7.62 6.87
C ALA A 51 8.71 6.86 6.84
N TYR A 52 8.29 6.42 5.65
CA TYR A 52 7.43 5.24 5.50
C TYR A 52 8.03 4.10 6.35
N PRO A 53 7.35 3.63 7.42
CA PRO A 53 7.95 2.74 8.42
C PRO A 53 8.58 1.46 7.88
N ARG A 54 8.09 0.94 6.74
CA ARG A 54 8.64 -0.24 6.05
C ARG A 54 9.97 0.02 5.34
N PHE A 55 10.20 1.23 4.85
CA PHE A 55 11.34 1.55 3.97
C PHE A 55 12.46 2.33 4.68
N GLY A 56 12.24 2.75 5.92
CA GLY A 56 13.13 3.62 6.69
C GLY A 56 12.84 3.52 8.19
N THR A 57 13.84 3.80 9.02
CA THR A 57 13.59 3.95 10.46
C THR A 57 13.15 5.39 10.72
N HIS A 58 11.92 5.56 11.18
CA HIS A 58 11.39 6.88 11.50
C HIS A 58 12.21 7.55 12.63
N PRO A 59 12.49 8.87 12.59
CA PRO A 59 13.34 9.52 13.61
C PRO A 59 12.87 9.33 15.06
N ARG A 60 11.55 9.32 15.31
CA ARG A 60 10.97 9.01 16.63
C ARG A 60 11.26 7.57 17.08
N VAL A 61 11.14 6.62 16.17
CA VAL A 61 11.47 5.21 16.44
C VAL A 61 12.97 5.07 16.71
N ALA A 62 13.84 5.73 15.91
CA ALA A 62 15.28 5.73 16.11
C ALA A 62 15.70 6.28 17.48
N LYS A 63 15.06 7.38 17.94
CA LYS A 63 15.29 7.92 19.29
C LYS A 63 14.94 6.92 20.38
N LEU A 64 13.77 6.28 20.30
CA LEU A 64 13.37 5.27 21.27
C LEU A 64 14.29 4.03 21.25
N VAL A 65 14.67 3.57 20.06
CA VAL A 65 15.64 2.48 19.86
C VAL A 65 16.97 2.81 20.54
N ALA A 66 17.47 4.05 20.42
CA ALA A 66 18.72 4.46 21.06
C ALA A 66 18.63 4.40 22.60
N ILE A 67 17.50 4.83 23.19
CA ILE A 67 17.26 4.76 24.64
C ILE A 67 17.23 3.29 25.09
N VAL A 68 16.46 2.45 24.39
CA VAL A 68 16.33 1.03 24.74
C VAL A 68 17.66 0.29 24.59
N SER A 69 18.40 0.55 23.51
CA SER A 69 19.73 -0.03 23.29
C SER A 69 20.72 0.37 24.38
N ALA A 70 20.74 1.64 24.79
CA ALA A 70 21.62 2.11 25.86
C ALA A 70 21.32 1.48 27.22
N ALA A 71 20.05 1.15 27.51
CA ALA A 71 19.66 0.54 28.77
C ALA A 71 19.86 -0.99 28.78
N LEU A 72 19.55 -1.67 27.68
CA LEU A 72 19.45 -3.13 27.63
C LEU A 72 20.64 -3.83 26.95
N ASP A 73 21.44 -3.11 26.16
CA ASP A 73 22.63 -3.65 25.48
C ASP A 73 23.79 -2.63 25.43
N PRO A 74 24.20 -2.03 26.57
CA PRO A 74 25.14 -0.91 26.61
C PRO A 74 26.54 -1.22 26.06
N VAL A 75 26.92 -2.51 26.08
CA VAL A 75 28.25 -2.98 25.70
C VAL A 75 28.32 -3.39 24.23
N GLN A 76 27.43 -4.29 23.79
CA GLN A 76 27.51 -4.89 22.45
C GLN A 76 26.95 -3.97 21.37
N LYS A 77 25.99 -3.09 21.72
CA LYS A 77 25.32 -2.15 20.80
C LYS A 77 24.84 -2.84 19.52
N ARG A 78 24.24 -4.02 19.68
CA ARG A 78 23.68 -4.79 18.57
C ARG A 78 22.57 -4.03 17.87
N PHE A 79 22.34 -4.37 16.60
CA PHE A 79 21.20 -3.83 15.87
C PHE A 79 19.90 -4.27 16.55
N LEU A 80 18.95 -3.35 16.67
CA LEU A 80 17.75 -3.52 17.48
C LEU A 80 16.51 -3.12 16.69
N LEU A 81 15.48 -3.97 16.74
CA LEU A 81 14.12 -3.65 16.32
C LEU A 81 13.16 -3.73 17.51
N LEU A 82 12.16 -2.85 17.52
CA LEU A 82 11.13 -2.79 18.55
C LEU A 82 9.78 -3.25 17.98
N PHE A 83 9.08 -4.09 18.73
CA PHE A 83 7.80 -4.69 18.35
C PHE A 83 6.73 -4.43 19.41
N PRO A 84 5.45 -4.26 19.00
CA PRO A 84 4.34 -4.03 19.92
C PRO A 84 3.90 -5.31 20.65
N CYS A 85 4.42 -6.48 20.27
CA CYS A 85 4.13 -7.74 20.92
C CYS A 85 5.27 -8.75 20.70
N ARG A 86 5.31 -9.78 21.54
CA ARG A 86 6.31 -10.85 21.45
C ARG A 86 6.19 -11.64 20.15
N GLN A 87 4.96 -11.92 19.70
CA GLN A 87 4.71 -12.73 18.50
C GLN A 87 5.42 -12.15 17.26
N PHE A 88 5.39 -10.84 17.06
CA PHE A 88 6.04 -10.22 15.90
C PHE A 88 7.57 -10.31 15.98
N ALA A 89 8.15 -10.21 17.18
CA ALA A 89 9.58 -10.42 17.39
C ALA A 89 9.97 -11.88 17.13
N GLU A 90 9.11 -12.84 17.51
CA GLU A 90 9.31 -14.26 17.27
C GLU A 90 9.24 -14.62 15.78
N GLU A 91 8.37 -13.96 15.02
CA GLU A 91 8.32 -14.10 13.55
C GLU A 91 9.62 -13.63 12.89
N LEU A 92 10.23 -12.54 13.37
CA LEU A 92 11.56 -12.11 12.91
C LEU A 92 12.61 -13.18 13.24
N ARG A 93 12.62 -13.70 14.47
CA ARG A 93 13.57 -14.73 14.89
C ARG A 93 13.43 -15.99 14.02
N HIS A 94 12.21 -16.40 13.72
CA HIS A 94 11.95 -17.54 12.84
C HIS A 94 12.49 -17.29 11.43
N TYR A 95 12.18 -16.14 10.84
CA TYR A 95 12.72 -15.74 9.54
C TYR A 95 14.26 -15.76 9.51
N MET A 96 14.91 -15.25 10.56
CA MET A 96 16.37 -15.26 10.68
C MET A 96 16.94 -16.68 10.79
N GLN A 97 16.30 -17.58 11.54
CA GLN A 97 16.77 -18.97 11.64
C GLN A 97 16.80 -19.68 10.28
N GLN A 98 15.91 -19.30 9.36
CA GLN A 98 15.82 -19.89 8.03
C GLN A 98 16.76 -19.25 7.02
N THR A 99 16.88 -17.92 7.05
CA THR A 99 17.64 -17.15 6.05
C THR A 99 19.09 -16.89 6.46
N LEU A 100 19.35 -16.87 7.77
CA LEU A 100 20.62 -16.48 8.38
C LEU A 100 20.93 -17.43 9.56
N PRO A 101 21.17 -18.74 9.31
CA PRO A 101 21.24 -19.77 10.35
C PRO A 101 22.37 -19.56 11.38
N SER A 102 23.40 -18.78 11.03
CA SER A 102 24.50 -18.41 11.93
C SER A 102 24.24 -17.14 12.74
N ALA A 103 23.16 -16.40 12.45
CA ALA A 103 22.80 -15.19 13.15
C ALA A 103 21.99 -15.51 14.42
N SER A 104 22.12 -14.63 15.43
CA SER A 104 21.33 -14.71 16.67
C SER A 104 20.32 -13.57 16.74
N CYS A 105 19.19 -13.87 17.37
CA CYS A 105 18.10 -12.93 17.64
C CYS A 105 17.63 -13.15 19.08
N ASP A 106 18.06 -12.27 19.99
CA ASP A 106 17.66 -12.30 21.39
C ASP A 106 16.45 -11.41 21.61
N ILE A 107 15.35 -11.98 22.10
CA ILE A 107 14.10 -11.27 22.34
C ILE A 107 13.90 -11.09 23.84
N GLN A 108 13.68 -9.85 24.27
CA GLN A 108 13.33 -9.52 25.65
C GLN A 108 12.30 -8.39 25.73
N SER A 109 11.61 -8.30 26.86
CA SER A 109 10.71 -7.17 27.12
C SER A 109 11.53 -5.88 27.27
N ALA A 110 11.06 -4.81 26.63
CA ALA A 110 11.59 -3.47 26.75
C ALA A 110 10.57 -2.49 27.35
N SER A 111 9.40 -2.97 27.80
CA SER A 111 8.32 -2.13 28.32
C SER A 111 8.76 -1.26 29.51
N SER A 112 9.58 -1.78 30.42
CA SER A 112 10.08 -1.01 31.58
C SER A 112 10.98 0.15 31.19
N VAL A 113 11.68 0.05 30.06
CA VAL A 113 12.58 1.09 29.55
C VAL A 113 11.88 2.03 28.59
N ALA A 114 11.03 1.49 27.71
CA ALA A 114 10.33 2.27 26.70
C ALA A 114 9.10 3.01 27.25
N ASN A 115 8.59 2.60 28.42
CA ASN A 115 7.41 3.19 29.08
C ASN A 115 6.20 3.36 28.14
N PRO A 116 5.73 2.29 27.46
CA PRO A 116 4.56 2.37 26.60
C PRO A 116 3.30 2.77 27.40
N PRO A 117 2.25 3.25 26.72
CA PRO A 117 0.97 3.55 27.38
C PRO A 117 0.36 2.30 28.04
N PRO A 118 -0.50 2.46 29.06
CA PRO A 118 -1.15 1.34 29.73
C PRO A 118 -1.82 0.36 28.73
N GLY A 119 -1.76 -0.94 29.04
CA GLY A 119 -2.28 -1.99 28.17
C GLY A 119 -1.42 -2.32 26.95
N HIS A 120 -0.30 -1.62 26.74
CA HIS A 120 0.63 -1.88 25.64
C HIS A 120 1.96 -2.45 26.16
N GLU A 121 2.59 -3.29 25.34
CA GLU A 121 3.92 -3.83 25.60
C GLU A 121 4.88 -3.46 24.47
N ILE A 122 6.18 -3.44 24.77
CA ILE A 122 7.23 -3.31 23.77
C ILE A 122 8.24 -4.43 23.99
N TYR A 123 8.56 -5.13 22.91
CA TYR A 123 9.60 -6.16 22.88
C TYR A 123 10.76 -5.69 22.00
N ALA A 124 11.97 -5.97 22.46
CA ALA A 124 13.22 -5.67 21.79
C ALA A 124 13.83 -6.96 21.23
N ALA A 125 14.14 -6.96 19.93
CA ALA A 125 14.88 -8.03 19.26
C ALA A 125 16.30 -7.55 18.91
N PHE A 126 17.30 -8.07 19.63
CA PHE A 126 18.71 -7.76 19.44
C PHE A 126 19.34 -8.74 18.46
N LEU A 127 19.92 -8.22 17.38
CA LEU A 127 20.38 -9.02 16.25
C LEU A 127 21.90 -8.98 16.15
N SER A 128 22.53 -10.10 15.82
CA SER A 128 23.98 -10.15 15.52
C SER A 128 24.34 -9.69 14.11
N VAL A 129 23.35 -9.24 13.32
CA VAL A 129 23.48 -8.82 11.92
C VAL A 129 23.00 -7.39 11.74
N GLY A 130 23.38 -6.77 10.63
CA GLY A 130 22.94 -5.43 10.26
C GLY A 130 21.51 -5.36 9.76
N ARG A 131 21.07 -4.13 9.47
CA ARG A 131 19.74 -3.84 8.93
C ARG A 131 19.53 -4.43 7.54
N SER A 132 20.57 -4.43 6.69
CA SER A 132 20.49 -4.90 5.30
C SER A 132 20.03 -6.34 5.19
N GLU A 133 20.46 -7.19 6.13
CA GLU A 133 20.25 -8.63 6.13
C GLU A 133 18.81 -9.00 6.51
N ILE A 134 18.12 -8.14 7.27
CA ILE A 134 16.73 -8.36 7.73
C ILE A 134 15.72 -7.46 7.04
N MET A 135 16.16 -6.60 6.11
CA MET A 135 15.30 -5.58 5.51
C MET A 135 14.10 -6.19 4.79
N SER A 136 14.28 -7.33 4.11
CA SER A 136 13.19 -8.06 3.45
C SER A 136 12.06 -8.40 4.42
N PHE A 137 12.38 -8.95 5.59
CA PHE A 137 11.37 -9.22 6.62
C PHE A 137 10.67 -7.94 7.07
N HIS A 138 11.41 -6.87 7.34
CA HIS A 138 10.86 -5.59 7.79
C HIS A 138 9.91 -4.97 6.74
N ILE A 139 10.31 -5.00 5.47
CA ILE A 139 9.51 -4.51 4.34
C ILE A 139 8.25 -5.35 4.16
N PHE A 140 8.36 -6.69 4.13
CA PHE A 140 7.25 -7.56 3.74
C PHE A 140 6.28 -7.85 4.87
N SER A 141 6.75 -8.05 6.09
CA SER A 141 5.87 -8.26 7.25
C SER A 141 5.16 -6.96 7.66
N GLY A 142 5.75 -5.79 7.38
CA GLY A 142 5.23 -4.50 7.83
C GLY A 142 5.10 -4.38 9.36
N THR A 143 5.84 -5.20 10.10
CA THR A 143 5.83 -5.25 11.56
C THR A 143 6.78 -4.22 12.19
N GLY A 144 6.57 -3.93 13.47
CA GLY A 144 7.33 -2.96 14.25
C GLY A 144 6.41 -1.99 14.97
N ILE A 145 6.97 -1.20 15.90
CA ILE A 145 6.21 -0.12 16.53
C ILE A 145 5.95 1.03 15.55
N SER A 146 4.78 1.68 15.65
CA SER A 146 4.48 2.84 14.83
C SER A 146 5.24 4.09 15.30
N PRO A 147 5.45 5.09 14.42
CA PRO A 147 6.01 6.39 14.81
C PRO A 147 5.24 7.08 15.95
N ARG A 148 3.91 6.95 15.98
CA ARG A 148 3.07 7.51 17.05
C ARG A 148 3.27 6.78 18.37
N LEU A 149 3.32 5.45 18.36
CA LEU A 149 3.64 4.68 19.56
C LEU A 149 5.02 5.06 20.11
N ALA A 150 6.02 5.18 19.24
CA ALA A 150 7.35 5.62 19.66
C ALA A 150 7.34 7.04 20.26
N ASP A 151 6.57 7.96 19.70
CA ASP A 151 6.47 9.33 20.20
C ASP A 151 5.73 9.41 21.54
N VAL A 152 4.66 8.64 21.74
CA VAL A 152 3.98 8.50 23.04
C VAL A 152 4.93 7.98 24.11
N CYS A 153 5.72 6.95 23.80
CA CYS A 153 6.76 6.44 24.71
C CYS A 153 7.77 7.53 25.09
N LEU A 154 8.27 8.29 24.11
CA LEU A 154 9.23 9.37 24.35
C LEU A 154 8.65 10.46 25.26
N GLN A 155 7.41 10.90 25.00
CA GLN A 155 6.72 11.90 25.84
C GLN A 155 6.51 11.40 27.28
N ARG A 156 6.16 10.12 27.44
CA ARG A 156 6.01 9.49 28.76
C ARG A 156 7.33 9.38 29.53
N LEU A 157 8.45 9.16 28.83
CA LEU A 157 9.79 9.22 29.43
C LEU A 157 10.19 10.62 29.89
N GLU A 158 9.61 11.67 29.29
CA GLU A 158 9.75 13.06 29.71
C GLU A 158 8.77 13.46 30.83
N GLY A 159 7.95 12.53 31.33
CA GLY A 159 7.02 12.74 32.45
C GLY A 159 5.59 13.11 32.04
N ILE A 160 5.25 13.06 30.76
CA ILE A 160 3.87 13.29 30.28
C ILE A 160 3.09 11.96 30.39
N GLU A 161 2.23 11.81 31.40
CA GLU A 161 1.51 10.55 31.64
C GLU A 161 0.56 10.18 30.48
N GLU A 162 -0.25 11.12 30.00
CA GLU A 162 -1.19 10.89 28.90
C GLU A 162 -0.91 11.86 27.75
N PRO A 163 0.00 11.52 26.83
CA PRO A 163 0.27 12.32 25.65
C PRO A 163 -0.99 12.55 24.81
N ALA A 164 -1.34 13.82 24.60
CA ALA A 164 -2.47 14.19 23.78
C ALA A 164 -2.24 13.79 22.31
N LEU A 165 -3.31 13.37 21.62
CA LEU A 165 -3.27 13.19 20.18
C LEU A 165 -3.19 14.55 19.51
N SER A 166 -2.04 14.88 18.91
CA SER A 166 -1.89 16.08 18.08
C SER A 166 -2.00 15.68 16.60
N PRO A 167 -3.17 15.90 15.95
CA PRO A 167 -3.36 15.47 14.57
C PRO A 167 -2.52 16.30 13.58
N VAL A 168 -2.22 17.58 13.87
CA VAL A 168 -1.20 18.45 13.23
C VAL A 168 -0.95 19.71 14.09
N PRO A 169 0.27 20.32 14.08
CA PRO A 169 0.65 21.33 15.07
C PRO A 169 0.18 22.78 14.81
N ASP A 170 0.07 23.27 13.56
CA ASP A 170 0.05 24.73 13.30
C ASP A 170 -1.03 25.22 12.30
N GLU A 171 -1.43 26.50 12.43
CA GLU A 171 -2.44 27.13 11.55
C GLU A 171 -2.04 27.17 10.06
N GLY A 172 -0.74 27.12 9.76
CA GLY A 172 -0.18 27.17 8.40
C GLY A 172 -0.09 25.82 7.66
N HIS A 173 -0.41 24.70 8.31
CA HIS A 173 -0.30 23.38 7.68
C HIS A 173 -1.35 23.18 6.55
N LEU A 174 -0.98 22.46 5.49
CA LEU A 174 -1.84 22.24 4.30
C LEU A 174 -3.25 21.69 4.64
N PHE A 175 -3.34 20.86 5.68
CA PHE A 175 -4.58 20.26 6.16
C PHE A 175 -5.16 20.92 7.42
N SER A 176 -4.72 22.13 7.80
CA SER A 176 -5.20 22.80 9.02
C SER A 176 -6.72 22.97 9.04
N HIS A 177 -7.33 23.34 7.91
CA HIS A 177 -8.79 23.43 7.78
C HIS A 177 -9.52 22.09 7.98
N TYR A 178 -8.91 20.99 7.53
CA TYR A 178 -9.48 19.65 7.73
C TYR A 178 -9.51 19.31 9.22
N TYR A 179 -8.40 19.49 9.94
CA TYR A 179 -8.31 19.22 11.38
C TYR A 179 -9.11 20.21 12.24
N LYS A 180 -9.41 21.42 11.74
CA LYS A 180 -10.35 22.36 12.40
C LYS A 180 -11.81 21.89 12.28
N ARG A 181 -12.17 21.14 11.23
CA ARG A 181 -13.53 20.61 11.00
C ARG A 181 -13.73 19.25 11.64
N HIS A 182 -12.67 18.43 11.67
CA HIS A 182 -12.73 17.06 12.16
C HIS A 182 -11.91 16.92 13.44
N ALA A 183 -12.60 16.64 14.55
CA ALA A 183 -11.96 16.22 15.78
C ALA A 183 -11.84 14.68 15.82
N PRO A 184 -10.71 14.13 16.31
CA PRO A 184 -10.60 12.71 16.60
C PRO A 184 -11.65 12.27 17.62
N LEU A 185 -12.12 11.02 17.50
CA LEU A 185 -12.92 10.41 18.57
C LEU A 185 -12.08 10.26 19.84
N SER A 186 -12.72 10.24 21.00
CA SER A 186 -12.07 9.89 22.27
C SER A 186 -12.00 8.38 22.50
N SER A 187 -12.94 7.61 21.93
CA SER A 187 -13.02 6.17 22.09
C SER A 187 -12.33 5.44 20.94
N VAL A 188 -11.25 4.72 21.26
CA VAL A 188 -10.54 3.85 20.30
C VAL A 188 -11.43 2.71 19.80
N ALA A 189 -12.27 2.15 20.68
CA ALA A 189 -13.20 1.08 20.31
C ALA A 189 -14.23 1.55 19.29
N GLU A 190 -14.79 2.76 19.47
CA GLU A 190 -15.70 3.37 18.50
C GLU A 190 -14.97 3.68 17.18
N ALA A 191 -13.73 4.15 17.25
CA ALA A 191 -12.94 4.43 16.06
C ALA A 191 -12.69 3.16 15.22
N LYS A 192 -12.24 2.08 15.86
CA LYS A 192 -12.02 0.78 15.21
C LYS A 192 -13.33 0.20 14.67
N LYS A 193 -14.45 0.33 15.40
CA LYS A 193 -15.78 -0.07 14.91
C LYS A 193 -16.18 0.72 13.66
N ALA A 194 -16.05 2.05 13.67
CA ALA A 194 -16.38 2.90 12.53
C ALA A 194 -15.52 2.56 11.30
N ILE A 195 -14.23 2.27 11.48
CA ILE A 195 -13.35 1.81 10.39
C ILE A 195 -13.85 0.48 9.82
N ARG A 196 -14.15 -0.52 10.67
CA ARG A 196 -14.67 -1.82 10.22
C ARG A 196 -15.98 -1.68 9.48
N THR A 197 -16.93 -0.89 10.00
CA THR A 197 -18.21 -0.61 9.35
C THR A 197 -18.00 0.04 7.99
N ARG A 198 -17.22 1.12 7.92
CA ARG A 198 -16.94 1.82 6.65
C ARG A 198 -16.24 0.92 5.65
N PHE A 199 -15.25 0.13 6.06
CA PHE A 199 -14.57 -0.80 5.16
C PHE A 199 -15.46 -1.98 4.75
N SER A 200 -16.34 -2.47 5.61
CA SER A 200 -17.24 -3.59 5.26
C SER A 200 -18.26 -3.23 4.17
N GLY A 201 -18.51 -1.94 3.93
CA GLY A 201 -19.54 -1.50 3.00
C GLY A 201 -20.97 -1.87 3.44
N VAL A 202 -21.16 -2.20 4.72
CA VAL A 202 -22.49 -2.42 5.32
C VAL A 202 -23.02 -1.08 5.81
N LEU A 203 -24.20 -0.69 5.32
CA LEU A 203 -24.86 0.56 5.65
C LEU A 203 -25.67 0.44 6.95
N GLU A 204 -26.18 1.56 7.45
CA GLU A 204 -26.96 1.61 8.70
C GLU A 204 -28.24 0.77 8.65
N ASP A 205 -28.84 0.62 7.47
CA ASP A 205 -30.02 -0.21 7.23
C ASP A 205 -29.69 -1.71 7.04
N GLY A 206 -28.41 -2.09 7.15
CA GLY A 206 -27.92 -3.45 6.94
C GLY A 206 -27.63 -3.81 5.49
N THR A 207 -27.89 -2.91 4.53
CA THR A 207 -27.59 -3.16 3.11
C THR A 207 -26.08 -3.25 2.90
N SER A 208 -25.62 -4.27 2.19
CA SER A 208 -24.23 -4.41 1.78
C SER A 208 -24.01 -3.85 0.37
N ILE A 209 -23.15 -2.85 0.23
CA ILE A 209 -22.70 -2.37 -1.08
C ILE A 209 -21.60 -3.24 -1.67
N ARG A 210 -21.16 -4.33 -1.01
CA ARG A 210 -20.10 -5.22 -1.52
C ARG A 210 -20.60 -6.39 -2.37
N GLY A 211 -21.91 -6.48 -2.62
CA GLY A 211 -22.49 -7.53 -3.46
C GLY A 211 -22.69 -8.87 -2.74
N VAL A 212 -22.42 -8.92 -1.43
CA VAL A 212 -22.65 -10.07 -0.55
C VAL A 212 -23.56 -9.63 0.59
N SER A 213 -24.81 -10.12 0.59
CA SER A 213 -25.86 -9.67 1.52
C SER A 213 -25.61 -10.06 2.98
N SER A 214 -24.85 -11.14 3.20
CA SER A 214 -24.44 -11.67 4.51
C SER A 214 -23.21 -10.96 5.09
N ALA A 215 -22.61 -10.02 4.36
CA ALA A 215 -21.43 -9.27 4.80
C ALA A 215 -21.66 -8.57 6.15
N SER A 216 -20.65 -8.62 7.02
CA SER A 216 -20.69 -7.97 8.34
C SER A 216 -19.40 -7.19 8.64
N PRO A 217 -19.48 -6.08 9.40
CA PRO A 217 -18.30 -5.45 9.98
C PRO A 217 -17.44 -6.39 10.83
N GLU A 218 -18.02 -7.45 11.39
CA GLU A 218 -17.30 -8.45 12.18
C GLU A 218 -16.38 -9.35 11.32
N ASP A 219 -16.53 -9.32 10.00
CA ASP A 219 -15.66 -10.03 9.07
C ASP A 219 -14.40 -9.24 8.70
N VAL A 220 -14.26 -8.02 9.23
CA VAL A 220 -13.13 -7.13 8.99
C VAL A 220 -12.09 -7.19 10.11
N TYR A 221 -10.85 -7.50 9.73
CA TYR A 221 -9.70 -7.50 10.64
C TYR A 221 -8.73 -6.38 10.26
N LEU A 222 -8.30 -5.61 11.25
CA LEU A 222 -7.40 -4.47 11.07
C LEU A 222 -5.97 -4.84 11.46
N TYR A 223 -5.00 -4.34 10.70
CA TYR A 223 -3.59 -4.61 10.87
C TYR A 223 -2.75 -3.33 10.79
N PRO A 224 -1.57 -3.27 11.44
CA PRO A 224 -0.70 -2.07 11.43
C PRO A 224 -0.16 -1.65 10.05
N ALA A 225 -0.35 -2.47 9.00
CA ALA A 225 0.08 -2.17 7.65
C ALA A 225 -0.70 -2.95 6.60
N GLY A 226 -0.83 -2.38 5.39
CA GLY A 226 -1.31 -3.12 4.21
C GLY A 226 -0.50 -4.39 3.97
N MET A 227 0.83 -4.29 3.98
CA MET A 227 1.70 -5.47 3.84
C MET A 227 1.58 -6.44 5.02
N HIS A 228 1.25 -5.96 6.23
CA HIS A 228 0.98 -6.87 7.36
C HIS A 228 -0.33 -7.65 7.13
N ALA A 229 -1.34 -7.04 6.50
CA ALA A 229 -2.54 -7.74 6.08
C ALA A 229 -2.21 -8.82 5.03
N VAL A 230 -1.42 -8.49 3.99
CA VAL A 230 -0.97 -9.48 2.99
C VAL A 230 -0.17 -10.62 3.63
N TRP A 231 0.77 -10.29 4.52
CA TRP A 231 1.56 -11.27 5.29
C TRP A 231 0.65 -12.22 6.09
N ARG A 232 -0.35 -11.69 6.79
CA ARG A 232 -1.29 -12.48 7.58
C ARG A 232 -2.19 -13.35 6.71
N VAL A 233 -2.57 -12.89 5.52
CA VAL A 233 -3.31 -13.72 4.55
C VAL A 233 -2.47 -14.88 4.05
N ASN A 234 -1.20 -14.65 3.72
CA ASN A 234 -0.29 -15.72 3.32
C ASN A 234 -0.20 -16.81 4.42
N GLN A 235 -0.02 -16.38 5.68
CA GLN A 235 0.02 -17.29 6.82
C GLN A 235 -1.32 -18.02 7.05
N LEU A 236 -2.45 -17.32 6.87
CA LEU A 236 -3.79 -17.89 7.01
C LEU A 236 -4.05 -18.98 5.96
N ILE A 237 -3.69 -18.73 4.69
CA ILE A 237 -3.82 -19.71 3.60
C ILE A 237 -2.99 -20.95 3.93
N SER A 238 -1.73 -20.78 4.27
CA SER A 238 -0.84 -21.90 4.61
C SER A 238 -1.33 -22.68 5.83
N ALA A 239 -1.81 -22.00 6.88
CA ALA A 239 -2.27 -22.66 8.10
C ALA A 239 -3.62 -23.37 7.94
N VAL A 240 -4.53 -22.82 7.14
CA VAL A 240 -5.90 -23.35 7.01
C VAL A 240 -6.02 -24.32 5.85
N LEU A 241 -5.42 -24.01 4.70
CA LEU A 241 -5.54 -24.80 3.46
C LEU A 241 -4.32 -25.69 3.18
N GLY A 242 -3.17 -25.38 3.79
CA GLY A 242 -1.97 -26.20 3.63
C GLY A 242 -2.20 -27.63 4.14
N SER A 243 -1.70 -28.60 3.38
CA SER A 243 -1.66 -30.01 3.81
C SER A 243 -0.38 -30.31 4.59
N THR A 244 -0.35 -31.43 5.29
CA THR A 244 0.86 -31.90 6.00
C THR A 244 2.07 -32.14 5.08
N ASN A 245 1.86 -32.19 3.75
CA ASN A 245 2.90 -32.43 2.77
C ASN A 245 3.63 -31.16 2.27
N LYS A 246 3.27 -29.95 2.71
CA LYS A 246 4.00 -28.68 2.44
C LYS A 246 4.30 -28.35 0.95
N THR A 247 3.76 -29.08 -0.02
CA THR A 247 4.10 -28.93 -1.46
C THR A 247 3.17 -28.01 -2.25
N ALA A 248 1.98 -27.70 -1.73
CA ALA A 248 0.96 -26.99 -2.50
C ALA A 248 1.28 -25.48 -2.57
N LYS A 249 1.42 -24.98 -3.80
CA LYS A 249 1.84 -23.60 -4.10
C LYS A 249 0.68 -22.62 -4.07
N VAL A 250 1.01 -21.33 -3.99
CA VAL A 250 0.12 -20.23 -4.31
C VAL A 250 0.39 -19.80 -5.75
N ALA A 251 -0.63 -19.45 -6.52
CA ALA A 251 -0.45 -18.79 -7.81
C ALA A 251 -0.79 -17.30 -7.70
N HIS A 252 -0.26 -16.47 -8.60
CA HIS A 252 -0.78 -15.12 -8.77
C HIS A 252 -1.15 -14.83 -10.22
N VAL A 253 -2.26 -14.10 -10.39
CA VAL A 253 -2.79 -13.71 -11.70
C VAL A 253 -2.58 -12.22 -11.88
N ASN A 254 -1.90 -11.86 -12.97
CA ASN A 254 -1.26 -10.58 -13.19
C ASN A 254 -0.20 -10.28 -12.11
N MET A 255 0.57 -9.21 -12.28
CA MET A 255 1.58 -8.85 -11.28
C MET A 255 0.88 -8.36 -10.01
N LEU A 256 1.30 -8.85 -8.86
CA LEU A 256 0.95 -8.23 -7.59
C LEU A 256 1.80 -6.97 -7.39
N TYR A 257 1.41 -6.12 -6.45
CA TYR A 257 2.30 -5.08 -5.94
C TYR A 257 3.71 -5.64 -5.64
N ALA A 258 4.74 -4.87 -5.96
CA ALA A 258 6.13 -5.31 -5.97
C ALA A 258 6.64 -5.93 -4.65
N ASP A 259 6.04 -5.58 -3.51
CA ASP A 259 6.38 -6.21 -2.22
C ASP A 259 5.49 -7.43 -1.91
N SER A 260 4.29 -7.53 -2.49
CA SER A 260 3.33 -8.63 -2.26
C SER A 260 3.81 -9.94 -2.89
N TYR A 261 4.28 -9.93 -4.13
CA TYR A 261 4.78 -11.18 -4.75
C TYR A 261 6.05 -11.70 -4.05
N ARG A 262 6.88 -10.81 -3.48
CA ARG A 262 8.08 -11.20 -2.72
C ARG A 262 7.77 -11.92 -1.42
N ILE A 263 6.56 -11.77 -0.88
CA ILE A 263 6.11 -12.63 0.22
C ILE A 263 6.11 -14.09 -0.24
N LEU A 264 5.70 -14.37 -1.48
CA LEU A 264 5.66 -15.72 -2.03
C LEU A 264 7.06 -16.33 -2.26
N GLU A 265 8.12 -15.51 -2.21
CA GLU A 265 9.54 -15.92 -2.30
C GLU A 265 10.17 -16.23 -0.93
N LEU A 266 9.43 -16.06 0.17
CA LEU A 266 9.95 -16.35 1.51
C LEU A 266 10.25 -17.85 1.69
N PRO A 267 11.24 -18.22 2.54
CA PRO A 267 11.67 -19.61 2.68
C PRO A 267 10.58 -20.60 3.13
N ASP A 268 9.57 -20.11 3.86
CA ASP A 268 8.43 -20.92 4.32
C ASP A 268 7.42 -21.24 3.22
N ASN A 269 7.49 -20.56 2.08
CA ASN A 269 6.58 -20.78 0.98
C ASN A 269 7.17 -21.79 -0.01
N PRO A 270 6.36 -22.73 -0.54
CA PRO A 270 6.82 -23.72 -1.52
C PRO A 270 7.05 -23.13 -2.94
N GLY A 271 7.12 -21.80 -3.04
CA GLY A 271 7.17 -21.04 -4.29
C GLY A 271 5.79 -20.66 -4.83
N TYR A 272 5.80 -20.06 -6.01
CA TYR A 272 4.60 -19.61 -6.72
C TYR A 272 4.66 -19.89 -8.21
N ASP A 273 3.49 -19.92 -8.84
CA ASP A 273 3.35 -19.93 -10.30
C ASP A 273 2.66 -18.62 -10.75
N PHE A 274 3.13 -18.04 -11.86
CA PHE A 274 2.63 -16.77 -12.40
C PHE A 274 1.76 -17.01 -13.63
N PHE A 275 0.58 -16.37 -13.64
CA PHE A 275 -0.31 -16.35 -14.79
C PHE A 275 -0.69 -14.90 -15.14
N SER A 276 -0.92 -14.60 -16.42
CA SER A 276 -1.58 -13.37 -16.84
C SER A 276 -3.03 -13.67 -17.21
N ASN A 277 -3.85 -12.63 -17.45
CA ASN A 277 -5.20 -12.80 -17.98
C ASN A 277 -5.26 -13.70 -19.23
N ASN A 278 -4.24 -13.69 -20.08
CA ASN A 278 -4.19 -14.49 -21.30
C ASN A 278 -3.72 -15.93 -21.06
N MET A 279 -3.24 -16.25 -19.86
CA MET A 279 -2.75 -17.59 -19.49
C MET A 279 -3.73 -18.34 -18.59
N LEU A 280 -5.00 -17.91 -18.52
CA LEU A 280 -6.01 -18.58 -17.69
C LEU A 280 -6.37 -19.99 -18.19
N ASP A 281 -6.18 -20.28 -19.48
CA ASP A 281 -6.29 -21.65 -20.01
C ASP A 281 -5.16 -22.54 -19.48
N GLU A 282 -3.93 -22.02 -19.42
CA GLU A 282 -2.76 -22.74 -18.87
C GLU A 282 -2.90 -22.95 -17.36
N LEU A 283 -3.46 -21.97 -16.64
CA LEU A 283 -3.84 -22.12 -15.24
C LEU A 283 -4.83 -23.28 -15.08
N GLU A 284 -5.86 -23.36 -15.92
CA GLU A 284 -6.83 -24.46 -15.88
C GLU A 284 -6.16 -25.83 -16.12
N VAL A 285 -5.23 -25.93 -17.06
CA VAL A 285 -4.43 -27.15 -17.28
C VAL A 285 -3.62 -27.54 -16.03
N LEU A 286 -2.98 -26.58 -15.35
CA LEU A 286 -2.29 -26.85 -14.09
C LEU A 286 -3.26 -27.35 -13.02
N LEU A 287 -4.43 -26.73 -12.91
CA LEU A 287 -5.46 -27.08 -11.93
C LEU A 287 -5.99 -28.51 -12.12
N GLU A 288 -6.09 -29.00 -13.35
CA GLU A 288 -6.47 -30.39 -13.68
C GLU A 288 -5.49 -31.44 -13.15
N SER A 289 -4.25 -31.07 -12.85
CA SER A 289 -3.28 -31.99 -12.22
C SER A 289 -3.55 -32.25 -10.74
N GLY A 290 -4.39 -31.43 -10.10
CA GLY A 290 -4.77 -31.55 -8.70
C GLY A 290 -5.93 -32.53 -8.45
N THR A 291 -6.16 -32.83 -7.19
CA THR A 291 -7.34 -33.59 -6.72
C THR A 291 -8.04 -32.81 -5.60
N PRO A 292 -9.31 -33.12 -5.25
CA PRO A 292 -9.99 -32.45 -4.15
C PRO A 292 -9.25 -32.49 -2.81
N ASP A 293 -8.54 -33.60 -2.53
CA ASP A 293 -7.76 -33.79 -1.29
C ASP A 293 -6.33 -33.24 -1.38
N SER A 294 -5.86 -32.94 -2.59
CA SER A 294 -4.52 -32.41 -2.86
C SER A 294 -4.60 -31.48 -4.07
N PRO A 295 -5.10 -30.24 -3.90
CA PRO A 295 -5.26 -29.30 -5.00
C PRO A 295 -3.89 -28.90 -5.56
N ALA A 296 -3.84 -28.58 -6.86
CA ALA A 296 -2.60 -28.15 -7.52
C ALA A 296 -2.08 -26.83 -6.93
N ILE A 297 -2.99 -25.93 -6.57
CA ILE A 297 -2.70 -24.66 -5.89
C ILE A 297 -3.62 -24.48 -4.68
N LEU A 298 -3.14 -23.84 -3.63
CA LEU A 298 -3.94 -23.51 -2.44
C LEU A 298 -4.80 -22.27 -2.66
N ALA A 299 -4.24 -21.29 -3.36
CA ALA A 299 -4.89 -20.02 -3.59
C ALA A 299 -4.35 -19.33 -4.86
N VAL A 300 -5.18 -18.44 -5.42
CA VAL A 300 -4.78 -17.41 -6.38
C VAL A 300 -4.82 -16.05 -5.68
N MET A 301 -3.72 -15.30 -5.74
CA MET A 301 -3.65 -13.91 -5.31
C MET A 301 -3.68 -12.99 -6.54
N THR A 302 -4.40 -11.87 -6.47
CA THR A 302 -4.43 -10.87 -7.55
C THR A 302 -4.75 -9.47 -7.02
N ASP A 303 -4.30 -8.43 -7.72
CA ASP A 303 -4.59 -7.04 -7.42
C ASP A 303 -5.71 -6.52 -8.35
N LEU A 304 -6.57 -5.61 -7.86
CA LEU A 304 -7.69 -5.02 -8.60
C LEU A 304 -7.65 -3.48 -8.58
N PRO A 305 -7.25 -2.84 -9.70
CA PRO A 305 -6.35 -3.36 -10.73
C PRO A 305 -4.90 -3.43 -10.20
N GLY A 306 -4.00 -4.08 -10.94
CA GLY A 306 -2.61 -4.24 -10.50
C GLY A 306 -1.73 -2.98 -10.49
N ASN A 307 -0.83 -2.88 -9.51
CA ASN A 307 0.11 -1.76 -9.37
C ASN A 307 1.52 -2.13 -9.90
N PRO A 308 2.05 -1.49 -10.96
CA PRO A 308 1.60 -0.27 -11.62
C PRO A 308 0.96 -0.50 -13.01
N HIS A 309 0.83 -1.76 -13.45
CA HIS A 309 0.46 -2.09 -14.83
C HIS A 309 -1.04 -1.91 -15.14
N ILE A 310 -1.88 -1.74 -14.11
CA ILE A 310 -3.33 -1.46 -14.22
C ILE A 310 -4.08 -2.57 -14.98
N GLU A 311 -3.63 -3.82 -14.86
CA GLU A 311 -4.41 -4.95 -15.40
C GLU A 311 -5.51 -5.32 -14.42
N THR A 312 -6.70 -5.56 -14.95
CA THR A 312 -7.84 -6.03 -14.17
C THR A 312 -8.01 -7.53 -14.40
N PRO A 313 -7.93 -8.37 -13.36
CA PRO A 313 -8.12 -9.81 -13.51
C PRO A 313 -9.53 -10.15 -14.00
N ASP A 314 -9.67 -11.23 -14.79
CA ASP A 314 -10.98 -11.82 -15.09
C ASP A 314 -11.51 -12.56 -13.84
N LEU A 315 -12.05 -11.79 -12.89
CA LEU A 315 -12.52 -12.29 -11.60
C LEU A 315 -13.67 -13.29 -11.73
N GLU A 316 -14.52 -13.17 -12.75
CA GLU A 316 -15.60 -14.12 -13.01
C GLU A 316 -15.03 -15.48 -13.43
N ARG A 317 -14.03 -15.49 -14.31
CA ARG A 317 -13.34 -16.72 -14.69
C ARG A 317 -12.57 -17.33 -13.51
N LEU A 318 -11.87 -16.51 -12.72
CA LEU A 318 -11.14 -16.99 -11.54
C LEU A 318 -12.08 -17.60 -10.50
N ARG A 319 -13.22 -16.98 -10.21
CA ARG A 319 -14.22 -17.53 -9.30
C ARG A 319 -14.74 -18.89 -9.77
N ARG A 320 -15.08 -19.03 -11.07
CA ARG A 320 -15.52 -20.32 -11.64
C ARG A 320 -14.46 -21.41 -11.51
N LEU A 321 -13.18 -21.08 -11.79
CA LEU A 321 -12.08 -22.03 -11.62
C LEU A 321 -11.89 -22.41 -10.15
N ALA A 322 -11.95 -21.44 -9.24
CA ALA A 322 -11.82 -21.65 -7.81
C ALA A 322 -12.91 -22.60 -7.27
N ASP A 323 -14.14 -22.44 -7.72
CA ASP A 323 -15.25 -23.33 -7.33
C ASP A 323 -15.09 -24.74 -7.91
N LYS A 324 -14.60 -24.86 -9.15
CA LYS A 324 -14.38 -26.14 -9.83
C LYS A 324 -13.22 -26.94 -9.23
N TYR A 325 -12.11 -26.27 -8.88
CA TYR A 325 -10.86 -26.92 -8.46
C TYR A 325 -10.52 -26.72 -6.98
N ASN A 326 -11.42 -26.11 -6.20
CA ASN A 326 -11.35 -25.99 -4.74
C ASN A 326 -10.08 -25.28 -4.23
N PHE A 327 -9.80 -24.08 -4.76
CA PHE A 327 -8.74 -23.18 -4.25
C PHE A 327 -9.33 -21.83 -3.82
N ALA A 328 -8.64 -21.11 -2.94
CA ALA A 328 -9.09 -19.79 -2.48
C ALA A 328 -8.68 -18.66 -3.44
N VAL A 329 -9.50 -17.62 -3.57
CA VAL A 329 -9.16 -16.40 -4.31
C VAL A 329 -8.97 -15.26 -3.33
N VAL A 330 -7.83 -14.58 -3.41
CA VAL A 330 -7.53 -13.37 -2.64
C VAL A 330 -7.40 -12.19 -3.59
N VAL A 331 -8.15 -11.12 -3.31
CA VAL A 331 -8.11 -9.90 -4.12
C VAL A 331 -7.63 -8.73 -3.26
N ASP A 332 -6.53 -8.10 -3.65
CA ASP A 332 -6.13 -6.79 -3.13
C ASP A 332 -6.83 -5.68 -3.91
N GLU A 333 -7.81 -5.02 -3.29
CA GLU A 333 -8.60 -3.94 -3.92
C GLU A 333 -8.05 -2.53 -3.61
N THR A 334 -6.81 -2.42 -3.11
CA THR A 334 -6.24 -1.15 -2.61
C THR A 334 -6.39 0.02 -3.59
N ILE A 335 -6.14 -0.22 -4.88
CA ILE A 335 -6.22 0.84 -5.89
C ILE A 335 -7.66 1.19 -6.18
N ALA A 336 -8.53 0.23 -6.49
CA ALA A 336 -9.89 0.55 -6.88
C ALA A 336 -10.72 1.07 -5.69
N GLY A 337 -10.65 0.39 -4.55
CA GLY A 337 -11.48 0.62 -3.38
C GLY A 337 -12.93 0.18 -3.59
N HIS A 338 -13.58 -0.20 -2.48
CA HIS A 338 -14.93 -0.79 -2.51
C HIS A 338 -16.05 0.17 -2.92
N LEU A 339 -15.80 1.46 -3.07
CA LEU A 339 -16.78 2.39 -3.65
C LEU A 339 -16.78 2.35 -5.18
N ASN A 340 -15.68 1.91 -5.79
CA ASN A 340 -15.55 1.80 -7.24
C ASN A 340 -15.86 0.39 -7.73
N VAL A 341 -15.47 -0.64 -6.98
CA VAL A 341 -15.57 -2.04 -7.41
C VAL A 341 -16.18 -2.96 -6.35
N GLN A 342 -16.77 -4.07 -6.79
CA GLN A 342 -17.28 -5.16 -5.96
C GLN A 342 -16.41 -6.42 -6.17
N ALA A 343 -15.30 -6.51 -5.44
CA ALA A 343 -14.42 -7.68 -5.49
C ALA A 343 -14.98 -8.89 -4.71
N LEU A 344 -15.67 -8.63 -3.59
CA LEU A 344 -16.08 -9.64 -2.61
C LEU A 344 -16.89 -10.81 -3.20
N PRO A 345 -17.81 -10.64 -4.18
CA PRO A 345 -18.55 -11.75 -4.77
C PRO A 345 -17.67 -12.77 -5.51
N TYR A 346 -16.44 -12.38 -5.88
CA TYR A 346 -15.52 -13.18 -6.67
C TYR A 346 -14.34 -13.73 -5.87
N CYS A 347 -14.23 -13.42 -4.57
CA CYS A 347 -13.10 -13.83 -3.75
C CYS A 347 -13.51 -14.34 -2.38
N ASP A 348 -12.59 -15.07 -1.75
CA ASP A 348 -12.75 -15.61 -0.42
C ASP A 348 -12.24 -14.64 0.65
N ILE A 349 -11.23 -13.83 0.28
CA ILE A 349 -10.64 -12.78 1.12
C ILE A 349 -10.38 -11.53 0.27
N VAL A 350 -10.87 -10.39 0.76
CA VAL A 350 -10.45 -9.06 0.26
C VAL A 350 -9.33 -8.54 1.14
N VAL A 351 -8.30 -7.95 0.54
CA VAL A 351 -7.21 -7.23 1.21
C VAL A 351 -7.22 -5.78 0.74
N ALA A 352 -6.91 -4.85 1.65
CA ALA A 352 -6.68 -3.46 1.27
C ALA A 352 -5.68 -2.75 2.19
N SER A 353 -4.86 -1.90 1.60
CA SER A 353 -4.06 -0.90 2.32
C SER A 353 -4.90 0.35 2.58
N LEU A 354 -5.46 0.44 3.80
CA LEU A 354 -6.25 1.60 4.23
C LEU A 354 -5.39 2.88 4.38
N SER A 355 -4.07 2.75 4.29
CA SER A 355 -3.10 3.85 4.25
C SER A 355 -3.25 4.77 3.03
N LYS A 356 -3.93 4.27 1.98
CA LYS A 356 -4.06 4.92 0.66
C LYS A 356 -5.33 5.77 0.60
N LEU A 357 -6.16 5.65 -0.43
CA LEU A 357 -7.34 6.49 -0.65
C LEU A 357 -8.29 6.55 0.55
N PHE A 358 -8.44 5.43 1.28
CA PHE A 358 -9.26 5.34 2.48
C PHE A 358 -8.83 6.36 3.54
N SER A 359 -7.52 6.50 3.82
CA SER A 359 -6.97 7.54 4.69
C SER A 359 -6.80 8.88 3.97
N GLY A 360 -6.15 8.91 2.82
CA GLY A 360 -5.98 10.09 1.97
C GLY A 360 -4.91 11.10 2.44
N LEU A 361 -4.65 11.22 3.74
CA LEU A 361 -3.73 12.24 4.29
C LEU A 361 -2.27 11.80 4.39
N ALA A 362 -1.96 10.56 3.97
CA ALA A 362 -0.61 10.00 3.99
C ALA A 362 0.12 10.10 5.34
N ASN A 363 -0.58 9.99 6.46
CA ASN A 363 -0.01 10.16 7.80
C ASN A 363 -0.28 8.99 8.75
N VAL A 364 -0.84 7.88 8.27
CA VAL A 364 -1.15 6.70 9.08
C VAL A 364 -1.08 5.44 8.24
N GLN A 365 -0.42 4.41 8.77
CA GLN A 365 -0.22 3.14 8.10
C GLN A 365 -1.19 2.10 8.69
N VAL A 366 -2.06 1.56 7.86
CA VAL A 366 -3.06 0.55 8.24
C VAL A 366 -3.35 -0.36 7.04
N GLY A 367 -3.60 -1.63 7.33
CA GLY A 367 -4.16 -2.60 6.40
C GLY A 367 -5.42 -3.24 6.96
N ALA A 368 -6.23 -3.81 6.10
CA ALA A 368 -7.39 -4.59 6.49
C ALA A 368 -7.55 -5.81 5.59
N ILE A 369 -8.17 -6.84 6.15
CA ILE A 369 -8.76 -7.92 5.37
C ILE A 369 -10.24 -8.02 5.69
N MET A 370 -11.01 -8.54 4.75
CA MET A 370 -12.40 -8.92 4.94
C MET A 370 -12.60 -10.35 4.43
N LEU A 371 -13.12 -11.23 5.29
CA LEU A 371 -13.54 -12.56 4.85
C LEU A 371 -14.89 -12.48 4.12
N ASN A 372 -15.06 -13.23 3.04
CA ASN A 372 -16.35 -13.37 2.40
C ASN A 372 -17.21 -14.40 3.16
N PRO A 373 -18.33 -14.02 3.80
CA PRO A 373 -19.20 -14.98 4.50
C PRO A 373 -19.86 -16.03 3.60
N ASP A 374 -19.98 -15.77 2.30
CA ASP A 374 -20.50 -16.75 1.34
C ASP A 374 -19.40 -17.70 0.81
N SER A 375 -18.14 -17.52 1.21
CA SER A 375 -17.03 -18.41 0.84
C SER A 375 -17.19 -19.81 1.42
N PRO A 376 -16.89 -20.89 0.66
CA PRO A 376 -16.83 -22.24 1.20
C PRO A 376 -15.73 -22.40 2.27
N PHE A 377 -14.73 -21.51 2.32
CA PHE A 377 -13.65 -21.52 3.30
C PHE A 377 -13.94 -20.64 4.53
N TYR A 378 -15.02 -19.86 4.53
CA TYR A 378 -15.32 -18.85 5.56
C TYR A 378 -15.21 -19.40 6.98
N SER A 379 -15.91 -20.49 7.28
CA SER A 379 -15.96 -21.05 8.64
C SER A 379 -14.57 -21.44 9.16
N ARG A 380 -13.72 -22.00 8.29
CA ARG A 380 -12.35 -22.41 8.65
C ARG A 380 -11.45 -21.21 8.85
N PHE A 381 -11.51 -20.21 7.96
CA PHE A 381 -10.77 -18.97 8.12
C PHE A 381 -11.20 -18.19 9.36
N LYS A 382 -12.51 -18.07 9.59
CA LYS A 382 -13.08 -17.37 10.75
C LYS A 382 -12.65 -18.03 12.05
N MET A 383 -12.74 -19.36 12.16
CA MET A 383 -12.29 -20.11 13.34
C MET A 383 -10.80 -19.90 13.61
N HIS A 384 -9.96 -20.02 12.58
CA HIS A 384 -8.53 -19.79 12.74
C HIS A 384 -8.21 -18.37 13.22
N LEU A 385 -8.89 -17.35 12.66
CA LEU A 385 -8.69 -15.96 13.08
C LEU A 385 -9.26 -15.69 14.48
N GLN A 386 -10.35 -16.33 14.90
CA GLN A 386 -10.84 -16.23 16.29
C GLN A 386 -9.77 -16.69 17.29
N ASP A 387 -9.04 -17.76 16.97
CA ASP A 387 -8.00 -18.29 17.85
C ASP A 387 -6.72 -17.44 17.82
N THR A 388 -6.33 -16.95 16.64
CA THR A 388 -4.98 -16.41 16.40
C THR A 388 -4.91 -14.88 16.28
N TYR A 389 -5.98 -14.21 15.84
CA TYR A 389 -5.98 -12.76 15.66
C TYR A 389 -5.91 -12.05 17.01
N ARG A 390 -5.00 -11.07 17.10
CA ARG A 390 -4.90 -10.14 18.22
C ARG A 390 -4.79 -8.74 17.66
N ASP A 391 -5.49 -7.81 18.30
CA ASP A 391 -5.53 -6.41 17.88
C ASP A 391 -4.27 -5.68 18.38
N TYR A 392 -3.24 -5.65 17.53
CA TYR A 392 -2.02 -4.86 17.74
C TYR A 392 -2.02 -3.56 16.92
N PHE A 393 -3.18 -3.15 16.40
CA PHE A 393 -3.31 -1.88 15.71
C PHE A 393 -3.35 -0.75 16.73
N PHE A 394 -2.31 0.11 16.72
CA PHE A 394 -2.11 1.11 17.76
C PHE A 394 -3.27 2.13 17.84
N ASP A 395 -3.64 2.46 19.07
CA ASP A 395 -4.82 3.24 19.42
C ASP A 395 -4.87 4.62 18.74
N GLN A 396 -3.80 5.41 18.83
CA GLN A 396 -3.77 6.73 18.20
C GLN A 396 -3.77 6.65 16.67
N ASP A 397 -3.20 5.59 16.09
CA ASP A 397 -3.29 5.37 14.64
C ASP A 397 -4.74 5.03 14.23
N ALA A 398 -5.49 4.31 15.07
CA ALA A 398 -6.91 4.06 14.85
C ALA A 398 -7.76 5.34 14.89
N LEU A 399 -7.52 6.22 15.86
CA LEU A 399 -8.19 7.52 15.95
C LEU A 399 -7.94 8.39 14.72
N ILE A 400 -6.69 8.43 14.24
CA ILE A 400 -6.32 9.18 13.04
C ILE A 400 -6.93 8.56 11.79
N LEU A 401 -6.86 7.24 11.63
CA LEU A 401 -7.45 6.58 10.45
C LEU A 401 -8.96 6.78 10.38
N GLU A 402 -9.67 6.65 11.51
CA GLU A 402 -11.11 6.87 11.54
C GLU A 402 -11.44 8.29 11.06
N MET A 403 -10.80 9.30 11.68
CA MET A 403 -10.99 10.70 11.32
C MET A 403 -10.74 10.92 9.82
N ASN A 404 -9.56 10.50 9.34
CA ASN A 404 -9.12 10.62 7.95
C ASN A 404 -10.10 10.01 6.94
N SER A 405 -10.77 8.92 7.32
CA SER A 405 -11.65 8.16 6.42
C SER A 405 -13.09 8.67 6.37
N ARG A 406 -13.46 9.68 7.17
CA ARG A 406 -14.80 10.29 7.14
C ARG A 406 -15.19 10.89 5.79
N GLU A 407 -14.21 11.41 5.03
CA GLU A 407 -14.42 12.00 3.71
C GLU A 407 -14.13 11.02 2.55
N PHE A 408 -14.04 9.71 2.83
CA PHE A 408 -13.70 8.70 1.81
C PHE A 408 -14.67 8.68 0.61
N VAL A 409 -15.97 8.89 0.85
CA VAL A 409 -17.00 8.92 -0.21
C VAL A 409 -16.80 10.11 -1.16
N GLU A 410 -16.77 11.33 -0.62
CA GLU A 410 -16.55 12.56 -1.40
C GLU A 410 -15.20 12.50 -2.14
N ARG A 411 -14.15 12.04 -1.44
CA ARG A 411 -12.81 11.92 -2.00
C ARG A 411 -12.77 10.97 -3.18
N THR A 412 -13.41 9.80 -3.08
CA THR A 412 -13.49 8.82 -4.18
C THR A 412 -14.12 9.46 -5.43
N ALA A 413 -15.23 10.17 -5.28
CA ALA A 413 -15.88 10.87 -6.39
C ALA A 413 -14.97 11.94 -7.03
N VAL A 414 -14.23 12.70 -6.21
CA VAL A 414 -13.28 13.71 -6.70
C VAL A 414 -12.14 13.07 -7.49
N VAL A 415 -11.49 12.04 -6.95
CA VAL A 415 -10.33 11.44 -7.60
C VAL A 415 -10.72 10.67 -8.86
N ASN A 416 -11.88 9.99 -8.90
CA ASN A 416 -12.37 9.33 -10.10
C ASN A 416 -12.49 10.31 -11.26
N ARG A 417 -13.20 11.41 -11.05
CA ARG A 417 -13.42 12.46 -12.05
C ARG A 417 -12.11 13.07 -12.54
N ASN A 418 -11.19 13.38 -11.62
CA ASN A 418 -9.96 14.07 -11.97
C ASN A 418 -8.96 13.15 -12.66
N ALA A 419 -8.86 11.89 -12.23
CA ALA A 419 -8.02 10.89 -12.87
C ALA A 419 -8.53 10.51 -14.25
N GLU A 420 -9.84 10.34 -14.43
CA GLU A 420 -10.39 10.07 -15.75
C GLU A 420 -10.14 11.25 -16.70
N ALA A 421 -10.37 12.50 -16.25
CA ALA A 421 -10.10 13.68 -17.07
C ALA A 421 -8.62 13.83 -17.45
N ALA A 422 -7.70 13.51 -16.53
CA ALA A 422 -6.27 13.52 -16.80
C ALA A 422 -5.86 12.38 -17.76
N ALA A 423 -6.40 11.18 -17.55
CA ALA A 423 -6.17 10.03 -18.41
C ALA A 423 -6.65 10.30 -19.84
N ASP A 424 -7.85 10.88 -20.01
CA ASP A 424 -8.39 11.26 -21.32
C ASP A 424 -7.52 12.31 -22.02
N ALA A 425 -7.07 13.32 -21.27
CA ALA A 425 -6.21 14.37 -21.81
C ALA A 425 -4.83 13.84 -22.25
N LEU A 426 -4.25 12.92 -21.47
CA LEU A 426 -2.98 12.29 -21.82
C LEU A 426 -3.17 11.28 -22.97
N PHE A 427 -4.20 10.44 -22.91
CA PHE A 427 -4.46 9.40 -23.91
C PHE A 427 -4.66 10.01 -25.30
N SER A 428 -5.48 11.06 -25.42
CA SER A 428 -5.69 11.78 -26.70
C SER A 428 -4.42 12.41 -27.29
N ARG A 429 -3.39 12.67 -26.46
CA ARG A 429 -2.08 13.17 -26.89
C ARG A 429 -1.06 12.06 -27.10
N SER A 430 -1.39 10.82 -26.81
CA SER A 430 -0.49 9.68 -26.95
C SER A 430 -0.52 9.11 -28.38
N LEU A 431 0.50 8.35 -28.74
CA LEU A 431 0.53 7.58 -30.00
C LEU A 431 -0.66 6.61 -30.06
N ALA A 432 -1.00 5.95 -28.94
CA ALA A 432 -2.16 5.06 -28.85
C ALA A 432 -3.50 5.79 -29.05
N GLY A 433 -3.57 7.09 -28.73
CA GLY A 433 -4.73 7.94 -29.00
C GLY A 433 -4.76 8.58 -30.40
N GLY A 434 -3.79 8.24 -31.27
CA GLY A 434 -3.74 8.70 -32.65
C GLY A 434 -2.90 9.97 -32.91
N ALA A 435 -2.14 10.47 -31.93
CA ALA A 435 -1.22 11.58 -32.16
C ALA A 435 -0.02 11.14 -33.01
N THR A 436 0.44 11.97 -33.95
CA THR A 436 1.48 11.58 -34.95
C THR A 436 2.91 11.99 -34.58
N ASN A 437 3.13 12.84 -33.58
CA ASN A 437 4.44 13.32 -33.12
C ASN A 437 4.48 13.40 -31.58
N SER A 438 4.14 12.32 -30.90
CA SER A 438 4.10 12.28 -29.43
C SER A 438 5.23 11.43 -28.86
N VAL A 439 5.84 11.91 -27.77
CA VAL A 439 6.73 11.10 -26.93
C VAL A 439 5.96 10.27 -25.90
N LEU A 440 4.65 10.49 -25.78
CA LEU A 440 3.78 9.67 -24.96
C LEU A 440 3.28 8.50 -25.80
N GLN A 441 3.69 7.28 -25.45
CA GLN A 441 3.29 6.07 -26.14
C GLN A 441 1.82 5.74 -25.86
N THR A 442 1.45 5.69 -24.58
CA THR A 442 0.08 5.39 -24.12
C THR A 442 -0.10 5.82 -22.66
N VAL A 443 -1.31 5.62 -22.12
CA VAL A 443 -1.65 5.84 -20.72
C VAL A 443 -2.29 4.58 -20.16
N LEU A 444 -1.71 4.02 -19.10
CA LEU A 444 -2.33 2.93 -18.36
C LEU A 444 -3.37 3.51 -17.41
N TYR A 445 -4.63 3.20 -17.67
CA TYR A 445 -5.78 3.57 -16.84
C TYR A 445 -6.90 2.56 -17.14
N PRO A 446 -7.74 2.12 -16.18
CA PRO A 446 -8.65 0.99 -16.43
C PRO A 446 -9.64 1.23 -17.60
N LYS A 447 -10.00 2.49 -17.89
CA LYS A 447 -10.78 2.87 -19.07
C LYS A 447 -10.11 2.49 -20.41
N TYR A 448 -8.79 2.42 -20.45
CA TYR A 448 -7.98 2.14 -21.64
C TYR A 448 -7.24 0.80 -21.56
N ARG A 449 -7.37 0.06 -20.45
CA ARG A 449 -6.67 -1.22 -20.23
C ARG A 449 -7.53 -2.19 -19.43
N SER A 450 -7.78 -3.37 -19.99
CA SER A 450 -8.64 -4.41 -19.38
C SER A 450 -10.01 -3.85 -18.93
N ARG A 451 -10.58 -2.97 -19.76
CA ARG A 451 -11.82 -2.25 -19.45
C ARG A 451 -12.98 -3.19 -19.24
N GLU A 452 -13.11 -4.20 -20.10
CA GLU A 452 -14.22 -5.16 -20.06
C GLU A 452 -14.24 -5.92 -18.72
N ASN A 453 -13.07 -6.27 -18.18
CA ASN A 453 -12.97 -6.91 -16.87
C ASN A 453 -13.29 -5.94 -15.73
N TYR A 454 -12.86 -4.68 -15.83
CA TYR A 454 -13.14 -3.65 -14.82
C TYR A 454 -14.62 -3.27 -14.77
N ASP A 455 -15.25 -3.06 -15.94
CA ASP A 455 -16.65 -2.65 -16.07
C ASP A 455 -17.61 -3.69 -15.44
N ARG A 456 -17.26 -4.99 -15.53
CA ARG A 456 -18.04 -6.08 -14.91
C ARG A 456 -18.12 -6.00 -13.39
N VAL A 457 -17.11 -5.41 -12.76
CA VAL A 457 -17.01 -5.37 -11.29
C VAL A 457 -17.28 -3.99 -10.72
N LEU A 458 -17.77 -3.02 -11.51
CA LEU A 458 -18.14 -1.70 -11.02
C LEU A 458 -19.19 -1.77 -9.90
N ASN A 459 -19.01 -0.97 -8.85
CA ASN A 459 -19.93 -0.95 -7.71
C ASN A 459 -21.17 -0.10 -7.97
N LEU A 460 -22.10 -0.64 -8.75
CA LEU A 460 -23.41 -0.02 -8.97
C LEU A 460 -24.27 0.03 -7.70
N SER A 461 -23.96 -0.78 -6.68
CA SER A 461 -24.69 -0.77 -5.41
C SER A 461 -24.36 0.47 -4.58
N ALA A 462 -23.11 0.95 -4.62
CA ALA A 462 -22.72 2.21 -3.99
C ALA A 462 -23.47 3.41 -4.61
N ALA A 463 -23.63 3.43 -5.93
CA ALA A 463 -24.41 4.46 -6.62
C ALA A 463 -25.89 4.40 -6.24
N LYS A 464 -26.50 3.20 -6.24
CA LYS A 464 -27.89 3.00 -5.81
C LYS A 464 -28.14 3.42 -4.36
N ALA A 465 -27.14 3.26 -3.50
CA ALA A 465 -27.16 3.70 -2.11
C ALA A 465 -26.91 5.22 -1.94
N GLY A 466 -26.70 5.96 -3.03
CA GLY A 466 -26.45 7.41 -2.99
C GLY A 466 -25.10 7.80 -2.41
N LEU A 467 -24.11 6.90 -2.41
CA LEU A 467 -22.77 7.16 -1.88
C LEU A 467 -21.88 7.83 -2.92
N ALA A 468 -21.51 7.09 -3.97
CA ALA A 468 -20.65 7.59 -5.05
C ALA A 468 -20.97 6.84 -6.34
N ASP A 469 -20.91 7.55 -7.47
CA ASP A 469 -20.86 6.90 -8.77
C ASP A 469 -19.51 6.18 -8.93
N PRO A 470 -19.50 4.89 -9.24
CA PRO A 470 -18.25 4.15 -9.40
C PRO A 470 -17.48 4.70 -10.61
N GLY A 471 -16.17 4.82 -10.47
CA GLY A 471 -15.27 5.24 -11.54
C GLY A 471 -14.03 4.36 -11.59
N TYR A 472 -13.10 4.70 -12.49
CA TYR A 472 -11.89 3.89 -12.74
C TYR A 472 -10.73 4.19 -11.77
N SER A 473 -11.06 4.70 -10.57
CA SER A 473 -10.10 5.08 -9.53
C SER A 473 -9.11 6.19 -9.93
N TYR A 474 -8.06 6.37 -9.13
CA TYR A 474 -7.17 7.53 -9.08
C TYR A 474 -5.78 7.31 -9.68
N LEU A 475 -5.39 6.07 -9.96
CA LEU A 475 -4.04 5.74 -10.41
C LEU A 475 -4.01 5.68 -11.94
N LEU A 476 -3.15 6.49 -12.55
CA LEU A 476 -2.82 6.39 -13.97
C LEU A 476 -1.30 6.36 -14.17
N SER A 477 -0.86 5.72 -15.24
CA SER A 477 0.56 5.58 -15.54
C SER A 477 0.86 5.87 -17.02
N PRO A 478 1.27 7.09 -17.39
CA PRO A 478 1.80 7.36 -18.73
C PRO A 478 3.06 6.55 -19.01
N ILE A 479 3.16 6.06 -20.26
CA ILE A 479 4.34 5.37 -20.80
C ILE A 479 4.93 6.23 -21.90
N PHE A 480 6.24 6.44 -21.86
CA PHE A 480 6.96 7.28 -22.80
C PHE A 480 7.81 6.46 -23.77
N THR A 481 8.08 7.02 -24.95
CA THR A 481 8.89 6.39 -26.00
C THR A 481 10.38 6.32 -25.65
N SER A 482 10.84 7.09 -24.65
CA SER A 482 12.23 7.06 -24.19
C SER A 482 12.36 7.45 -22.70
N LEU A 483 13.49 7.11 -22.11
CA LEU A 483 13.84 7.48 -20.74
C LEU A 483 13.95 9.00 -20.58
N GLU A 484 14.51 9.68 -21.58
CA GLU A 484 14.70 11.14 -21.57
C GLU A 484 13.35 11.85 -21.51
N ALA A 485 12.35 11.39 -22.27
CA ALA A 485 11.01 11.92 -22.24
C ALA A 485 10.33 11.67 -20.89
N ALA A 486 10.49 10.48 -20.31
CA ALA A 486 9.95 10.17 -18.98
C ALA A 486 10.57 11.03 -17.87
N LYS A 487 11.89 11.25 -17.92
CA LYS A 487 12.62 12.15 -17.01
C LYS A 487 12.12 13.59 -17.13
N ALA A 488 12.08 14.12 -18.35
CA ALA A 488 11.61 15.48 -18.62
C ALA A 488 10.16 15.68 -18.16
N PHE A 489 9.28 14.70 -18.42
CA PHE A 489 7.91 14.73 -17.92
C PHE A 489 7.88 14.78 -16.39
N TYR A 490 8.51 13.81 -15.70
CA TYR A 490 8.50 13.70 -14.25
C TYR A 490 9.02 14.97 -13.57
N GLU A 491 10.13 15.52 -14.06
CA GLU A 491 10.79 16.68 -13.47
C GLU A 491 10.05 17.99 -13.76
N SER A 492 9.20 18.03 -14.80
CA SER A 492 8.34 19.18 -15.12
C SER A 492 7.05 19.26 -14.30
N LEU A 493 6.65 18.19 -13.61
CA LEU A 493 5.39 18.15 -12.86
C LEU A 493 5.43 19.09 -11.66
N GLN A 494 4.50 20.05 -11.63
CA GLN A 494 4.30 20.99 -10.53
C GLN A 494 3.45 20.38 -9.41
N CYS A 495 3.85 19.21 -8.92
CA CYS A 495 3.14 18.52 -7.85
C CYS A 495 4.10 17.90 -6.84
N SER A 496 3.56 17.24 -5.81
CA SER A 496 4.39 16.46 -4.91
C SER A 496 5.00 15.28 -5.65
N ARG A 497 6.27 14.98 -5.39
CA ARG A 497 6.99 13.84 -5.97
C ARG A 497 7.55 12.97 -4.86
N GLY A 498 7.15 11.70 -4.81
CA GLY A 498 7.47 10.81 -3.70
C GLY A 498 6.75 9.48 -3.81
N ALA A 499 7.08 8.53 -2.93
CA ALA A 499 6.66 7.14 -3.03
C ALA A 499 5.45 6.80 -2.14
N THR A 500 4.23 6.95 -2.65
CA THR A 500 3.01 6.30 -2.12
C THR A 500 1.90 6.42 -3.17
N LEU A 501 0.65 6.13 -2.79
CA LEU A 501 -0.51 6.44 -3.60
C LEU A 501 -1.78 6.72 -2.78
N GLY A 502 -2.86 7.16 -3.43
CA GLY A 502 -4.17 7.41 -2.82
C GLY A 502 -4.20 8.61 -1.88
N THR A 503 -3.57 9.72 -2.26
CA THR A 503 -3.48 10.95 -1.46
C THR A 503 -4.60 11.94 -1.78
N VAL A 504 -4.86 12.92 -0.90
CA VAL A 504 -5.76 14.07 -1.15
C VAL A 504 -5.10 15.21 -1.91
N PHE A 505 -3.87 15.02 -2.34
CA PHE A 505 -3.10 15.96 -3.15
C PHE A 505 -2.39 15.19 -4.26
N THR A 506 -2.05 15.89 -5.34
CA THR A 506 -1.43 15.24 -6.49
C THR A 506 -0.01 14.81 -6.20
N LEU A 507 0.26 13.54 -6.50
CA LEU A 507 1.53 12.88 -6.27
C LEU A 507 1.98 12.15 -7.54
N ALA A 508 3.26 12.29 -7.87
CA ALA A 508 3.91 11.54 -8.92
C ALA A 508 5.07 10.71 -8.37
N THR A 509 5.31 9.55 -8.98
CA THR A 509 6.43 8.65 -8.67
C THR A 509 7.02 8.11 -9.97
N ALA A 510 8.34 8.17 -10.11
CA ALA A 510 9.06 7.43 -11.16
C ALA A 510 9.11 5.93 -10.78
N PHE A 511 7.95 5.26 -10.82
CA PHE A 511 7.76 3.95 -10.19
C PHE A 511 8.71 2.89 -10.73
N SER A 512 8.90 2.80 -12.04
CA SER A 512 9.82 1.82 -12.61
C SER A 512 11.25 2.04 -12.14
N ALA A 513 11.70 3.30 -12.04
CA ALA A 513 13.02 3.62 -11.52
C ALA A 513 13.17 3.37 -10.02
N LEU A 514 12.09 3.49 -9.24
CA LEU A 514 12.09 3.33 -7.80
C LEU A 514 11.96 1.86 -7.34
N ALA A 515 11.04 1.12 -7.97
CA ALA A 515 10.66 -0.22 -7.54
C ALA A 515 11.56 -1.32 -8.13
N PHE A 516 12.17 -1.04 -9.30
CA PHE A 516 12.93 -2.03 -10.05
C PHE A 516 14.32 -1.49 -10.40
N PRO A 517 15.38 -1.99 -9.75
CA PRO A 517 16.74 -1.65 -10.13
C PRO A 517 17.07 -2.11 -11.56
N PRO A 518 18.11 -1.55 -12.21
CA PRO A 518 18.40 -1.79 -13.64
C PRO A 518 18.59 -3.26 -14.05
N ASP A 519 18.96 -4.13 -13.10
CA ASP A 519 19.13 -5.58 -13.24
C ASP A 519 17.80 -6.36 -13.27
N LYS A 520 16.68 -5.76 -12.89
CA LYS A 520 15.34 -6.37 -12.89
C LYS A 520 14.55 -6.15 -14.18
N ARG A 521 15.14 -5.53 -15.21
CA ARG A 521 14.45 -5.17 -16.46
C ARG A 521 13.84 -6.37 -17.22
N GLU A 522 14.56 -7.49 -17.32
CA GLU A 522 14.02 -8.70 -17.97
C GLU A 522 12.80 -9.24 -17.23
N TRP A 523 12.87 -9.27 -15.89
CA TRP A 523 11.76 -9.70 -15.05
C TRP A 523 10.54 -8.77 -15.20
N MET A 524 10.76 -7.44 -15.23
CA MET A 524 9.68 -6.46 -15.45
C MET A 524 8.92 -6.74 -16.75
N GLN A 525 9.65 -6.94 -17.85
CA GLN A 525 9.05 -7.21 -19.16
C GLN A 525 8.25 -8.52 -19.15
N ALA A 526 8.79 -9.58 -18.54
CA ALA A 526 8.10 -10.86 -18.39
C ALA A 526 6.78 -10.76 -17.59
N HIS A 527 6.67 -9.76 -16.71
CA HIS A 527 5.49 -9.50 -15.87
C HIS A 527 4.64 -8.31 -16.37
N GLY A 528 4.85 -7.84 -17.59
CA GLY A 528 4.05 -6.77 -18.21
C GLY A 528 4.26 -5.38 -17.61
N VAL A 529 5.42 -5.14 -16.98
CA VAL A 529 5.83 -3.83 -16.46
C VAL A 529 6.76 -3.13 -17.44
N GLU A 530 6.38 -1.91 -17.83
CA GLU A 530 7.14 -1.10 -18.76
C GLU A 530 8.30 -0.33 -18.07
N PRO A 531 9.47 -0.19 -18.72
CA PRO A 531 10.65 0.42 -18.12
C PRO A 531 10.54 1.93 -17.89
N PHE A 532 9.70 2.64 -18.67
CA PHE A 532 9.57 4.11 -18.64
C PHE A 532 8.23 4.57 -18.07
N LEU A 533 7.85 3.97 -16.94
CA LEU A 533 6.57 4.21 -16.29
C LEU A 533 6.68 5.24 -15.18
N VAL A 534 5.86 6.30 -15.28
CA VAL A 534 5.63 7.27 -14.20
C VAL A 534 4.22 7.03 -13.67
N CYS A 535 4.07 6.76 -12.37
CA CYS A 535 2.77 6.70 -11.71
C CYS A 535 2.36 8.13 -11.33
N SER A 536 1.12 8.51 -11.63
CA SER A 536 0.57 9.81 -11.26
C SER A 536 -0.83 9.68 -10.67
N ILE A 537 -1.13 10.55 -9.71
CA ILE A 537 -2.38 10.57 -8.95
C ILE A 537 -2.94 11.98 -9.02
N PRO A 538 -3.69 12.31 -10.07
CA PRO A 538 -4.25 13.65 -10.23
C PRO A 538 -5.45 13.83 -9.27
N VAL A 539 -5.33 14.77 -8.34
CA VAL A 539 -6.33 15.03 -7.31
C VAL A 539 -7.03 16.38 -7.50
N PHE A 540 -6.42 17.37 -8.18
CA PHE A 540 -7.06 18.67 -8.42
C PHE A 540 -7.37 18.92 -9.91
N PRO A 541 -8.49 19.60 -10.22
CA PRO A 541 -8.77 20.03 -11.59
C PRO A 541 -7.73 21.03 -12.13
N SER A 542 -7.12 21.85 -11.26
CA SER A 542 -6.02 22.77 -11.62
C SER A 542 -4.80 22.00 -12.13
N ASP A 543 -4.60 20.78 -11.67
CA ASP A 543 -3.48 19.94 -12.10
C ASP A 543 -3.66 19.47 -13.54
N LEU A 544 -4.87 19.57 -14.12
CA LEU A 544 -5.06 19.34 -15.54
C LEU A 544 -4.26 20.33 -16.39
N SER A 545 -3.96 21.54 -15.89
CA SER A 545 -3.14 22.50 -16.65
C SER A 545 -1.70 21.99 -16.81
N MET A 546 -1.12 21.29 -15.83
CA MET A 546 0.27 20.80 -15.93
C MET A 546 0.40 19.66 -16.96
N PHE A 547 -0.63 18.82 -17.08
CA PHE A 547 -0.70 17.82 -18.14
C PHE A 547 -1.01 18.44 -19.52
N ARG A 548 -1.55 19.67 -19.54
CA ARG A 548 -1.89 20.40 -20.76
C ARG A 548 -0.76 21.32 -21.26
N SER A 549 0.02 21.92 -20.36
CA SER A 549 1.04 22.95 -20.63
C SER A 549 2.39 22.40 -21.05
N GLY A 550 2.69 21.13 -20.75
CA GLY A 550 3.80 20.43 -21.39
C GLY A 550 3.45 20.19 -22.85
N THR A 551 4.02 20.96 -23.77
CA THR A 551 4.00 20.57 -25.19
C THR A 551 4.97 19.41 -25.38
N PRO A 552 4.67 18.43 -26.26
CA PRO A 552 5.62 17.36 -26.60
C PRO A 552 7.01 17.88 -26.99
N GLU A 553 7.11 19.12 -27.50
CA GLU A 553 8.39 19.76 -27.82
C GLU A 553 9.24 20.10 -26.59
N HIS A 554 8.65 20.44 -25.44
CA HIS A 554 9.39 20.70 -24.20
C HIS A 554 9.97 19.42 -23.57
N TRP A 555 9.40 18.26 -23.87
CA TRP A 555 9.89 16.95 -23.39
C TRP A 555 10.97 16.34 -24.31
N ASN A 556 11.29 16.99 -25.43
CA ASN A 556 12.28 16.53 -26.41
C ASN A 556 13.74 16.89 -26.08
N GLY A 557 14.05 17.33 -24.85
CA GLY A 557 15.44 17.47 -24.39
C GLY A 557 16.30 18.46 -25.18
N ARG A 558 15.71 19.44 -25.89
CA ARG A 558 16.48 20.53 -26.50
C ARG A 558 16.62 21.67 -25.50
N ASN A 559 17.81 21.78 -24.91
CA ASN A 559 18.30 23.04 -24.35
C ASN A 559 18.13 24.16 -25.38
N ASN A 560 17.42 25.22 -25.02
CA ASN A 560 17.76 26.60 -25.35
C ASN A 560 16.99 27.52 -24.41
N GLY A 561 17.73 28.34 -23.67
CA GLY A 561 17.16 29.29 -22.72
C GLY A 561 16.35 30.37 -23.42
N ASP A 562 15.14 30.61 -22.92
CA ASP A 562 14.68 31.93 -22.48
C ASP A 562 13.31 31.75 -21.80
N LEU A 563 13.30 31.61 -20.47
CA LEU A 563 12.08 31.58 -19.66
C LEU A 563 11.70 33.01 -19.28
N THR A 564 11.37 33.83 -20.28
CA THR A 564 10.67 35.11 -20.07
C THR A 564 9.60 35.30 -21.14
N SER A 565 8.43 34.67 -20.95
CA SER A 565 7.12 35.25 -21.27
C SER A 565 6.04 34.16 -21.25
N LEU A 566 5.13 34.23 -20.27
CA LEU A 566 3.67 34.33 -20.45
C LEU A 566 2.95 33.83 -19.18
N ILE A 567 2.35 34.84 -18.54
CA ILE A 567 1.21 34.78 -17.60
C ILE A 567 0.02 34.12 -18.29
#